data_AF-A0A967S9A2-F1
#
_entry.id   AF-A0A967S9A2-F1
#
_cell.length_a   1.000
_cell.length_b   1.000
_cell.length_c   1.000
_cell.angle_alpha   90.00
_cell.angle_beta   90.00
_cell.angle_gamma   90.00
#
_symmetry.space_group_name_H-M   'P 1'
#
loop_
_entity.id
_entity.type
_entity.pdbx_description
1 polymer ?
#
loop_
_entity_poly.entity_id
_entity_poly.type
_entity_poly.pdbx_seq_one_letter_code
_entity_poly.pdbx_strand_id
1 'polypeptide(L)' 'MSTGDAGPTGVLVTNLGTPAAPTPAAVRRYLAEFLSDSRVIDLPRWLWLPILHGIILRVRPRRSAAA' A
#
# COMPACT_ATOMS: atom_id res chain seq x y z
N MET A 1 -31.70 34.75 -2.37
CA MET A 1 -30.24 34.60 -2.54
C MET A 1 -29.71 34.11 -1.20
N SER A 2 -29.65 32.79 -1.01
CA SER A 2 -29.27 32.19 0.27
C SER A 2 -27.75 32.02 0.30
N THR A 3 -27.08 32.80 1.14
CA THR A 3 -25.65 32.65 1.43
C THR A 3 -25.47 31.32 2.16
N GLY A 4 -24.79 30.37 1.53
CA GLY A 4 -24.41 29.11 2.16
C GLY A 4 -23.47 29.39 3.33
N ASP A 5 -23.81 28.86 4.49
CA ASP A 5 -22.98 28.93 5.69
C ASP A 5 -21.66 28.19 5.41
N ALA A 6 -20.56 28.95 5.27
CA ALA A 6 -19.25 28.39 5.00
C ALA A 6 -18.67 27.89 6.33
N GLY A 7 -19.06 26.68 6.71
CA GLY A 7 -18.48 25.96 7.83
C GLY A 7 -16.95 25.87 7.71
N PRO A 8 -16.22 25.69 8.83
CA PRO A 8 -14.77 25.70 8.83
C PRO A 8 -14.17 24.64 7.90
N THR A 9 -13.15 25.03 7.13
CA THR A 9 -12.43 24.15 6.20
C THR A 9 -11.68 23.06 6.96
N GLY A 10 -12.10 21.81 6.79
CA GLY A 10 -11.36 20.64 7.25
C GLY A 10 -10.28 20.22 6.28
N VAL A 11 -9.08 19.92 6.77
CA VAL A 11 -7.97 19.39 5.96
C VAL A 11 -7.65 17.98 6.43
N LEU A 12 -7.69 17.00 5.50
CA LEU A 12 -7.26 15.63 5.74
C LEU A 12 -5.86 15.41 5.17
N VAL A 13 -4.88 15.21 6.04
CA VAL A 13 -3.54 14.75 5.66
C VAL A 13 -3.51 13.24 5.79
N THR A 14 -3.21 12.54 4.69
CA THR A 14 -3.10 11.07 4.67
C THR A 14 -1.77 10.65 4.07
N ASN A 15 -1.24 9.53 4.56
CA ASN A 15 -0.07 8.86 4.01
C ASN A 15 -0.35 7.35 4.04
N LEU A 16 0.36 6.58 3.21
CA LEU A 16 0.23 5.13 3.12
C LEU A 16 0.66 4.39 4.40
N GLY A 17 1.46 5.05 5.25
CA GLY A 17 2.11 4.44 6.39
C GLY A 17 3.42 3.73 6.01
N THR A 18 4.06 3.14 7.01
CA THR A 18 5.34 2.42 6.87
C THR A 18 5.26 1.08 7.59
N PRO A 19 6.09 0.09 7.21
CA PRO A 19 6.14 -1.18 7.92
C PRO A 19 6.54 -0.96 9.38
N ALA A 20 5.90 -1.69 10.29
CA ALA A 20 6.10 -1.55 11.74
C ALA A 20 7.54 -1.80 12.21
N ALA A 21 8.35 -2.48 11.41
CA ALA A 21 9.77 -2.68 11.64
C ALA A 21 10.50 -2.88 10.29
N PRO A 22 11.80 -2.59 10.19
CA PRO A 22 12.61 -2.86 9.01
C PRO A 22 12.99 -4.36 8.91
N THR A 23 12.09 -5.26 9.30
CA THR A 23 12.31 -6.70 9.23
C THR A 23 11.68 -7.29 7.97
N PRO A 24 12.28 -8.34 7.37
CA PRO A 24 11.71 -9.02 6.21
C PRO A 24 10.24 -9.42 6.37
N ALA A 25 9.84 -9.85 7.57
CA ALA A 25 8.47 -10.26 7.87
C ALA A 25 7.50 -9.07 7.87
N ALA A 26 7.87 -7.96 8.51
CA ALA A 26 7.04 -6.75 8.56
C ALA A 26 6.90 -6.11 7.17
N VAL A 27 7.99 -6.05 6.41
CA VAL A 27 7.97 -5.57 5.02
C VAL A 27 7.11 -6.46 4.13
N ARG A 28 7.21 -7.79 4.28
CA ARG A 28 6.37 -8.73 3.52
C ARG A 28 4.88 -8.52 3.80
N ARG A 29 4.51 -8.30 5.06
CA ARG A 29 3.11 -8.04 5.44
C ARG A 29 2.61 -6.73 4.84
N TYR A 30 3.38 -5.65 4.99
CA TYR A 30 3.04 -4.34 4.42
C TYR A 30 2.85 -4.41 2.90
N LEU A 31 3.76 -5.05 2.18
CA LEU A 31 3.68 -5.19 0.72
C LEU A 31 2.52 -6.07 0.27
N ALA A 32 2.21 -7.12 1.03
CA ALA A 32 1.07 -7.97 0.72
C ALA A 32 -0.24 -7.18 0.79
N GLU A 33 -0.41 -6.36 1.83
CA GLU A 33 -1.59 -5.49 2.00
C GLU A 33 -1.65 -4.43 0.90
N PHE A 34 -0.55 -3.71 0.65
CA PHE A 34 -0.51 -2.62 -0.32
C PHE A 34 -0.68 -3.10 -1.78
N LEU A 35 0.04 -4.15 -2.17
CA LEU A 35 0.02 -4.63 -3.56
C LEU A 35 -1.17 -5.53 -3.87
N SER A 36 -1.95 -5.95 -2.88
CA SER A 36 -3.21 -6.65 -3.14
C SER A 36 -4.34 -5.71 -3.58
N ASP A 37 -4.17 -4.40 -3.42
CA ASP A 37 -5.16 -3.40 -3.81
C ASP A 37 -5.18 -3.23 -5.35
N SER A 38 -6.36 -3.45 -5.94
CA SER A 38 -6.60 -3.29 -7.38
C SER A 38 -6.50 -1.84 -7.87
N ARG A 39 -6.46 -0.86 -6.95
CA ARG A 39 -6.21 0.55 -7.28
C ARG A 39 -4.73 0.85 -7.49
N VAL A 40 -3.85 -0.02 -7.01
CA VAL A 40 -2.39 0.11 -7.16
C VAL A 40 -1.90 -0.68 -8.37
N ILE A 41 -2.62 -1.73 -8.78
CA ILE A 41 -2.20 -2.66 -9.83
C ILE A 41 -3.33 -2.88 -10.85
N ASP A 42 -3.02 -2.64 -12.12
CA ASP A 42 -3.97 -2.72 -13.23
C ASP A 42 -4.15 -4.13 -13.84
N LEU A 43 -3.48 -5.16 -13.30
CA LEU A 43 -3.60 -6.54 -13.79
C LEU A 43 -4.81 -7.26 -13.17
N PRO A 44 -5.44 -8.20 -13.92
CA PRO A 44 -6.51 -9.02 -13.37
C PRO A 44 -6.02 -9.84 -12.16
N ARG A 45 -6.83 -9.85 -11.08
CA ARG A 45 -6.46 -10.42 -9.77
C ARG A 45 -5.93 -11.85 -9.82
N TRP A 46 -6.49 -12.69 -10.70
CA TRP A 46 -6.10 -14.09 -10.82
C TRP A 46 -4.70 -14.27 -11.40
N LEU A 47 -4.21 -13.31 -12.20
CA LEU A 47 -2.84 -13.29 -12.71
C LEU A 47 -1.89 -12.63 -11.72
N TRP A 48 -2.36 -11.57 -11.05
CA TRP A 48 -1.54 -10.81 -10.12
C TRP A 48 -1.23 -11.53 -8.81
N LEU A 49 -2.20 -12.22 -8.20
CA LEU A 49 -2.00 -12.91 -6.92
C LEU A 49 -0.87 -13.98 -6.97
N PRO A 50 -0.77 -14.83 -8.02
CA PRO A 50 0.37 -15.73 -8.20
C PRO A 50 1.71 -14.99 -8.29
N ILE A 51 1.77 -13.85 -8.98
CA ILE A 51 3.00 -13.04 -9.11
C ILE A 51 3.37 -12.42 -7.76
N LEU A 52 2.38 -11.88 -7.05
CA LEU A 52 2.56 -11.28 -5.73
C LEU A 52 3.12 -12.31 -4.73
N HIS A 53 2.43 -13.43 -4.53
CA HIS A 53 2.82 -14.44 -3.55
C HIS A 53 3.98 -15.35 -4.02
N GLY A 54 4.13 -15.54 -5.33
CA GLY A 54 5.14 -16.43 -5.91
C GLY A 54 6.49 -15.76 -6.14
N ILE A 55 6.50 -14.49 -6.58
CA ILE A 55 7.73 -13.78 -6.96
C ILE A 55 7.99 -12.62 -6.00
N ILE A 56 7.07 -11.66 -5.89
CA ILE A 56 7.33 -10.39 -5.19
C ILE A 56 7.59 -10.61 -3.69
N LEU A 57 6.68 -11.26 -2.98
CA LEU A 57 6.79 -11.48 -1.54
C LEU A 57 7.93 -12.44 -1.15
N ARG A 58 8.43 -13.24 -2.09
CA ARG A 58 9.58 -14.15 -1.88
C ARG A 58 10.93 -13.51 -2.23
N VAL A 59 11.00 -12.68 -3.27
CA VAL A 59 12.24 -12.10 -3.78
C VAL A 59 12.60 -10.79 -3.08
N ARG A 60 11.60 -9.98 -2.70
CA ARG A 60 11.83 -8.62 -2.20
C ARG A 60 12.43 -8.47 -0.80
N PRO A 61 12.39 -9.44 0.14
CA PRO A 61 13.03 -9.23 1.44
C PRO A 61 14.57 -9.11 1.36
N ARG A 62 15.20 -9.52 0.25
CA ARG A 62 16.65 -9.37 0.04
C ARG A 62 17.09 -8.01 -0.51
N ARG A 63 16.17 -7.18 -1.06
CA ARG A 63 16.53 -5.89 -1.69
C ARG A 63 16.06 -4.66 -0.92
N SER A 64 15.02 -4.76 -0.10
CA SER A 64 14.44 -3.59 0.61
C SER A 64 14.97 -3.37 2.04
N ALA A 65 15.79 -4.28 2.57
CA ALA A 65 16.40 -4.14 3.90
C ALA A 65 17.81 -3.52 3.87
N ALA A 66 18.30 -3.14 2.68
CA ALA A 66 19.66 -2.62 2.48
C ALA A 66 19.70 -1.12 2.13
N ALA A 67 18.56 -0.42 2.21
CA ALA A 67 18.47 1.02 1.92
C ALA A 67 18.15 1.80 3.20
#